data_AF-A0A917Y306-F1
#
_entry.id   AF-A0A917Y306-F1
#
_cell.length_a   1.000
_cell.length_b   1.000
_cell.length_c   1.000
_cell.angle_alpha   90.00
_cell.angle_beta   90.00
_cell.angle_gamma   90.00
#
_symmetry.space_group_name_H-M   'P 1'
#
loop_
_entity.id
_entity.type
_entity.pdbx_description
1 polymer ?
#
loop_
_entity_poly.entity_id
_entity_poly.type
_entity_poly.pdbx_seq_one_letter_code
_entity_poly.pdbx_strand_id
1 'polypeptide(L)'
;MGVFIILVVSIAFLWDYIAGKLEKNRVKTKVGKIITVLITMILQLLFVLTITAIYHLTFIDTLFVTCFLILTITWLFSYFGNYSQNSRSITDKYQGGNDYKVKVFKLRLNPVLIGIYLFSIVGILFGFLYYAPYFI
;
A
#
# COMPACT_ATOMS: atom_id res chain seq x y z
N MET A 1 -15.56 -12.66 11.36
CA MET A 1 -14.98 -12.35 10.04
C MET A 1 -15.26 -10.92 9.57
N GLY A 2 -16.52 -10.43 9.62
CA GLY A 2 -16.86 -9.06 9.18
C GLY A 2 -16.14 -7.92 9.94
N VAL A 3 -15.95 -8.06 11.26
CA VAL A 3 -15.27 -7.04 12.08
C VAL A 3 -13.82 -6.82 11.64
N PHE A 4 -13.10 -7.89 11.30
CA PHE A 4 -11.70 -7.80 10.84
C PHE A 4 -11.59 -7.08 9.50
N ILE A 5 -12.50 -7.38 8.56
CA ILE A 5 -12.55 -6.72 7.24
C ILE A 5 -12.84 -5.23 7.40
N ILE A 6 -13.78 -4.86 8.27
CA ILE A 6 -14.11 -3.46 8.56
C ILE A 6 -12.87 -2.75 9.14
N LEU A 7 -12.14 -3.38 10.06
CA LEU A 7 -10.93 -2.82 10.65
C LEU A 7 -9.83 -2.56 9.62
N VAL A 8 -9.59 -3.53 8.72
CA VAL A 8 -8.64 -3.40 7.61
C VAL A 8 -9.04 -2.28 6.66
N VAL A 9 -10.32 -2.18 6.32
CA VAL A 9 -10.85 -1.11 5.45
C VAL A 9 -10.73 0.26 6.13
N SER A 10 -11.04 0.35 7.42
CA SER A 10 -10.88 1.59 8.20
C SER A 10 -9.42 2.04 8.29
N ILE A 11 -8.48 1.11 8.48
CA ILE A 11 -7.05 1.40 8.45
C ILE A 11 -6.64 1.89 7.06
N ALA A 12 -7.13 1.25 5.99
CA ALA A 12 -6.86 1.68 4.62
C ALA A 12 -7.39 3.10 4.34
N PHE A 13 -8.59 3.45 4.83
CA PHE A 13 -9.13 4.81 4.72
C PHE A 13 -8.35 5.85 5.53
N LEU A 14 -7.96 5.52 6.77
CA LEU A 14 -7.09 6.36 7.58
C LEU A 14 -5.75 6.61 6.89
N TRP A 15 -5.19 5.56 6.29
CA TRP A 15 -3.94 5.62 5.55
C TRP A 15 -4.05 6.51 4.30
N ASP A 16 -5.13 6.36 3.52
CA ASP A 16 -5.39 7.17 2.32
C ASP A 16 -5.62 8.65 2.68
N TYR A 17 -6.29 8.92 3.81
CA TYR A 17 -6.46 10.30 4.32
C TYR A 17 -5.13 10.95 4.71
N ILE A 18 -4.25 10.22 5.42
CA ILE A 18 -2.92 10.70 5.81
C ILE A 18 -2.06 10.93 4.56
N ALA A 19 -2.04 9.97 3.63
CA ALA A 19 -1.29 10.05 2.39
C ALA A 19 -1.76 11.24 1.53
N GLY A 20 -3.07 11.42 1.36
CA GLY A 20 -3.64 12.54 0.62
C GLY A 20 -3.32 13.91 1.23
N LYS A 21 -3.30 14.01 2.56
CA LYS A 21 -2.90 15.24 3.27
C LYS A 21 -1.41 15.54 3.08
N LEU A 22 -0.57 14.51 3.10
CA LEU A 22 0.87 14.64 2.84
C LEU A 22 1.17 15.04 1.40
N GLU A 23 0.44 14.49 0.42
CA GLU A 23 0.59 14.83 -1.00
C GLU A 23 0.07 16.23 -1.34
N LYS A 24 -1.01 16.68 -0.69
CA LYS A 24 -1.60 18.01 -0.91
C LYS A 24 -0.63 19.12 -0.52
N ASN A 25 0.17 18.92 0.53
CA ASN A 25 1.36 19.72 0.81
C ASN A 25 2.49 19.28 -0.13
N ARG A 26 2.36 19.60 -1.43
CA ARG A 26 3.34 19.24 -2.48
C ARG A 26 4.76 19.52 -2.01
N VAL A 27 5.46 18.50 -1.53
CA VAL A 27 6.89 18.65 -1.30
C VAL A 27 7.58 18.52 -2.65
N LYS A 28 7.70 19.66 -3.33
CA LYS A 28 8.31 19.75 -4.65
C LYS A 28 9.80 19.40 -4.62
N THR A 29 10.45 19.55 -3.46
CA THR A 29 11.88 19.32 -3.28
C THR A 29 12.21 17.83 -3.21
N LYS A 30 13.33 17.43 -3.81
CA LYS A 30 13.84 16.04 -3.75
C LYS A 30 13.96 15.56 -2.30
N VAL A 31 14.42 16.45 -1.40
CA VAL A 31 14.60 16.16 0.03
C VAL A 31 13.30 15.73 0.68
N GLY A 32 12.19 16.46 0.50
CA GLY A 32 10.98 16.05 1.21
C GLY A 32 10.22 14.88 0.59
N LYS A 33 10.52 14.50 -0.66
CA LYS A 33 10.13 13.18 -1.16
C LYS A 33 10.84 12.06 -0.39
N ILE A 34 12.14 12.21 -0.11
CA ILE A 34 12.90 11.25 0.71
C ILE A 34 12.36 11.22 2.14
N ILE A 35 12.09 12.38 2.74
CA ILE A 35 11.47 12.46 4.08
C ILE A 35 10.12 11.74 4.09
N THR A 36 9.29 11.93 3.05
CA THR A 36 8.00 11.23 2.93
C THR A 36 8.18 9.71 2.91
N VAL A 37 9.15 9.21 2.14
CA VAL A 37 9.50 7.78 2.10
C VAL A 37 9.87 7.28 3.49
N LEU A 38 10.78 7.97 4.18
CA LEU A 38 11.24 7.59 5.52
C LEU A 38 10.10 7.58 6.55
N ILE A 39 9.28 8.62 6.57
CA ILE A 39 8.10 8.70 7.45
C ILE A 39 7.15 7.52 7.18
N THR A 40 6.92 7.20 5.90
CA THR A 40 6.05 6.08 5.53
C THR A 40 6.58 4.76 6.05
N MET A 41 7.89 4.52 5.94
CA MET A 41 8.53 3.31 6.46
C MET A 41 8.46 3.23 7.99
N ILE A 42 8.68 4.35 8.70
CA ILE A 42 8.55 4.42 10.16
C ILE A 42 7.12 4.10 10.59
N LEU A 43 6.11 4.68 9.92
CA LEU A 43 4.71 4.40 10.22
C LEU A 43 4.35 2.93 10.02
N GLN A 44 4.88 2.28 8.99
CA GLN A 44 4.67 0.85 8.78
C GLN A 44 5.33 -0.01 9.85
N LEU A 45 6.54 0.36 10.30
CA LEU A 45 7.18 -0.30 11.42
C LEU A 45 6.34 -0.18 12.69
N LEU A 46 5.86 1.02 13.01
CA LEU A 46 4.99 1.25 14.17
C LEU A 46 3.69 0.44 14.08
N PHE A 47 3.13 0.32 12.87
CA PHE A 47 1.94 -0.50 12.63
C PHE A 47 2.20 -1.98 12.91
N VAL A 48 3.30 -2.54 12.40
CA VAL A 48 3.71 -3.93 12.68
C VAL A 48 3.95 -4.15 14.17
N LEU A 49 4.66 -3.23 14.84
CA LEU A 49 4.91 -3.29 16.28
C LEU A 49 3.61 -3.25 17.10
N THR A 50 2.65 -2.42 16.69
CA THR A 50 1.35 -2.32 17.35
C THR A 50 0.58 -3.64 17.25
N ILE A 51 0.53 -4.26 16.07
CA ILE A 51 -0.11 -5.57 15.89
C ILE A 51 0.61 -6.63 16.73
N THR A 52 1.94 -6.65 16.69
CA THR A 52 2.76 -7.60 17.46
C THR A 52 2.49 -7.49 18.95
N ALA A 53 2.41 -6.26 19.48
CA ALA A 53 2.17 -5.99 20.90
C ALA A 53 0.74 -6.35 21.34
N ILE A 54 -0.27 -6.07 20.51
CA ILE A 54 -1.69 -6.35 20.84
C ILE A 54 -1.98 -7.85 20.85
N TYR A 55 -1.45 -8.59 19.87
CA TYR A 55 -1.76 -10.01 19.69
C TYR A 55 -0.70 -10.94 20.30
N HIS A 56 0.34 -10.39 20.92
CA HIS A 56 1.48 -11.14 21.49
C HIS A 56 2.11 -12.13 20.50
N LEU A 57 2.10 -11.78 19.20
CA LEU A 57 2.68 -12.59 18.14
C LEU A 57 4.20 -12.40 18.08
N THR A 58 4.90 -13.29 17.37
CA THR A 58 6.30 -13.03 17.08
C THR A 58 6.41 -11.85 16.10
N PHE A 59 7.39 -10.97 16.33
CA PHE A 59 7.62 -9.82 15.47
C PHE A 59 7.90 -10.25 14.03
N ILE A 60 8.66 -11.32 13.85
CA ILE A 60 9.10 -11.79 12.53
C ILE A 60 7.95 -12.38 11.72
N ASP A 61 7.06 -13.19 12.32
CA ASP A 61 5.86 -13.70 11.66
C ASP A 61 4.95 -12.53 11.25
N THR A 62 4.76 -11.58 12.18
CA THR A 62 3.88 -10.41 11.97
C THR A 62 4.42 -9.50 10.87
N LEU A 63 5.72 -9.24 10.86
CA LEU A 63 6.40 -8.45 9.83
C LEU A 63 6.21 -9.08 8.46
N PHE A 64 6.52 -10.37 8.33
CA PHE A 64 6.44 -11.10 7.06
C PHE A 64 5.03 -11.06 6.47
N VAL A 65 4.02 -11.45 7.27
CA VAL A 65 2.62 -11.50 6.85
C VAL A 65 2.10 -10.09 6.52
N THR A 66 2.41 -9.10 7.35
CA THR A 66 1.95 -7.72 7.15
C THR A 66 2.54 -7.10 5.89
N CYS A 67 3.83 -7.32 5.62
CA CYS A 67 4.47 -6.83 4.40
C CYS A 67 3.81 -7.42 3.13
N PHE A 68 3.51 -8.73 3.13
CA PHE A 68 2.78 -9.36 2.01
C PHE A 68 1.37 -8.78 1.84
N LEU A 69 0.61 -8.64 2.92
CA LEU A 69 -0.75 -8.09 2.89
C LEU A 69 -0.78 -6.65 2.37
N ILE A 70 0.08 -5.77 2.91
CA ILE A 70 0.11 -4.36 2.52
C ILE A 70 0.49 -4.22 1.04
N LEU A 71 1.48 -4.99 0.57
CA LEU A 71 1.91 -4.96 -0.83
C LEU A 71 0.75 -5.37 -1.75
N THR A 72 0.03 -6.43 -1.39
CA THR A 72 -1.10 -6.95 -2.17
C THR A 72 -2.26 -5.94 -2.20
N ILE A 73 -2.66 -5.41 -1.05
CA ILE A 73 -3.76 -4.45 -0.93
C ILE A 73 -3.49 -3.20 -1.76
N THR A 74 -2.26 -2.67 -1.66
CA THR A 74 -1.86 -1.44 -2.34
C THR A 74 -1.88 -1.57 -3.86
N TRP A 75 -1.38 -2.71 -4.36
CA TRP A 75 -1.42 -3.03 -5.79
C TRP A 75 -2.86 -3.25 -6.27
N LEU A 76 -3.65 -4.01 -5.52
CA LEU A 76 -5.02 -4.37 -5.87
C LEU A 76 -5.93 -3.12 -5.93
N PHE A 77 -5.80 -2.21 -4.97
CA PHE A 77 -6.53 -0.95 -4.96
C PHE A 77 -6.22 -0.10 -6.21
N SER A 78 -4.94 0.01 -6.56
CA SER A 78 -4.50 0.74 -7.76
C SER A 78 -5.06 0.12 -9.04
N TYR A 79 -5.07 -1.21 -9.12
CA TYR A 79 -5.61 -1.96 -10.25
C TYR A 79 -7.11 -1.75 -10.42
N PHE A 80 -7.89 -1.93 -9.36
CA PHE A 80 -9.34 -1.74 -9.41
C PHE A 80 -9.74 -0.29 -9.67
N GLY A 81 -8.98 0.67 -9.18
CA GLY A 81 -9.18 2.09 -9.52
C GLY A 81 -9.05 2.34 -11.03
N ASN A 82 -8.04 1.76 -11.68
CA ASN A 82 -7.85 1.86 -13.13
C ASN A 82 -8.96 1.12 -13.89
N TYR A 83 -9.28 -0.11 -13.49
CA TYR A 83 -10.35 -0.89 -14.07
C TYR A 83 -11.71 -0.16 -14.01
N SER A 84 -12.04 0.42 -12.86
CA SER A 84 -13.28 1.19 -12.66
C SER A 84 -13.34 2.42 -13.58
N GLN A 85 -12.23 3.16 -13.71
CA GLN A 85 -12.16 4.30 -14.64
C GLN A 85 -12.36 3.86 -16.09
N ASN A 86 -11.68 2.80 -16.52
CA ASN A 86 -11.84 2.28 -17.88
C ASN A 86 -13.27 1.77 -18.12
N SER A 87 -13.85 1.03 -17.18
CA SER A 87 -15.22 0.53 -17.28
C SER A 87 -16.22 1.67 -17.42
N ARG A 88 -16.09 2.75 -16.63
CA ARG A 88 -16.92 3.95 -16.78
C ARG A 88 -16.77 4.60 -18.15
N SER A 89 -15.54 4.78 -18.63
CA SER A 89 -15.28 5.37 -19.95
C SER A 89 -15.85 4.53 -21.10
N ILE A 90 -15.89 3.20 -20.95
CA ILE A 90 -16.53 2.31 -21.92
C ILE A 90 -18.05 2.50 -21.90
N THR A 91 -18.66 2.49 -20.71
CA THR A 91 -20.11 2.71 -20.55
C THR A 91 -20.55 4.06 -21.10
N ASP A 92 -19.80 5.13 -20.83
CA ASP A 92 -20.09 6.47 -21.31
C ASP A 92 -20.12 6.53 -22.85
N LYS A 93 -19.24 5.80 -23.55
CA LYS A 93 -19.28 5.72 -25.03
C LYS A 93 -20.53 5.00 -25.53
N TYR A 94 -20.95 3.92 -24.88
CA TYR A 94 -22.19 3.23 -25.25
C TYR A 94 -23.44 4.10 -24.99
N GLN A 95 -23.33 5.14 -24.17
CA GLN A 95 -24.39 6.12 -23.90
C GLN A 95 -24.28 7.41 -24.74
N GLY A 96 -23.46 7.41 -25.80
CA GLY A 96 -23.33 8.55 -26.72
C GLY A 96 -22.20 9.53 -26.38
N GLY A 97 -21.30 9.17 -25.46
CA GLY A 97 -20.09 9.93 -25.16
C GLY A 97 -19.00 9.84 -26.24
N ASN A 98 -17.98 10.71 -26.12
CA ASN A 98 -16.83 10.77 -27.03
C ASN A 98 -15.96 9.50 -27.05
N ASP A 99 -15.10 9.40 -28.06
CA ASP A 99 -14.20 8.26 -28.27
C ASP A 99 -13.27 8.03 -27.06
N TYR A 100 -13.30 6.80 -26.50
CA TYR A 100 -12.48 6.44 -25.34
C TYR A 100 -11.17 5.77 -25.77
N LYS A 101 -10.09 6.07 -25.04
CA LYS A 101 -8.84 5.30 -25.09
C LYS A 101 -8.73 4.49 -23.80
N VAL A 102 -8.64 3.16 -23.93
CA VAL A 102 -8.38 2.27 -22.78
C VAL A 102 -7.04 2.68 -22.17
N LYS A 103 -7.04 3.06 -20.89
CA LYS A 103 -5.80 3.32 -20.16
C LYS A 103 -5.26 1.98 -19.68
N VAL A 104 -4.15 1.53 -20.25
CA VAL A 104 -3.41 0.38 -19.71
C VAL A 104 -3.02 0.68 -18.26
N PHE A 105 -3.13 -0.32 -17.38
CA PHE A 105 -2.72 -0.17 -15.99
C PHE A 105 -1.25 0.27 -15.91
N LYS A 106 -1.04 1.43 -15.29
CA LYS A 106 0.29 1.95 -14.96
C LYS A 106 0.28 2.31 -13.48
N LEU A 107 1.15 1.64 -12.72
CA LEU A 107 1.31 1.93 -11.31
C LEU A 107 1.91 3.32 -11.14
N ARG A 108 1.12 4.26 -10.62
CA ARG A 108 1.56 5.64 -10.41
C ARG A 108 2.31 5.73 -9.10
N LEU A 109 3.63 5.54 -9.14
CA LEU A 109 4.49 5.60 -7.96
C LEU A 109 4.57 7.04 -7.41
N ASN A 110 3.97 7.26 -6.25
CA ASN A 110 4.19 8.45 -5.43
C ASN A 110 5.20 8.12 -4.30
N PRO A 111 5.78 9.13 -3.62
CA PRO A 111 6.74 8.89 -2.55
C PRO A 111 6.21 7.98 -1.42
N VAL A 112 4.91 8.01 -1.14
CA VAL A 112 4.28 7.14 -0.15
C VAL A 112 4.32 5.67 -0.60
N LEU A 113 3.82 5.37 -1.80
CA LEU A 113 3.86 4.03 -2.41
C LEU A 113 5.29 3.50 -2.51
N ILE A 114 6.26 4.36 -2.82
CA ILE A 114 7.68 3.97 -2.82
C ILE A 114 8.11 3.53 -1.41
N GLY A 115 7.78 4.28 -0.36
CA GLY A 115 8.06 3.87 1.02
C GLY A 115 7.38 2.56 1.40
N ILE A 116 6.12 2.38 1.01
CA ILE A 116 5.36 1.15 1.25
C ILE A 116 6.06 -0.06 0.63
N TYR A 117 6.43 0.03 -0.64
CA TYR A 117 7.08 -1.06 -1.35
C TYR A 117 8.49 -1.33 -0.82
N LEU A 118 9.28 -0.29 -0.53
CA LEU A 118 10.62 -0.45 0.02
C LEU A 118 10.60 -1.19 1.37
N PHE A 119 9.75 -0.75 2.31
CA PHE A 119 9.61 -1.43 3.59
C PHE A 119 9.14 -2.88 3.42
N SER A 120 8.17 -3.12 2.53
CA SER A 120 7.64 -4.47 2.30
C SER A 120 8.70 -5.41 1.72
N ILE A 121 9.50 -4.94 0.75
CA ILE A 121 10.59 -5.73 0.17
C ILE A 121 11.64 -6.06 1.24
N VAL A 122 12.08 -5.06 2.02
CA VAL A 122 13.09 -5.26 3.07
C VAL A 122 12.55 -6.19 4.17
N GLY A 123 11.29 -6.04 4.58
CA GLY A 123 10.67 -6.88 5.60
C GLY A 123 10.51 -8.33 5.16
N ILE A 124 10.13 -8.57 3.90
CA ILE A 124 10.05 -9.92 3.32
C ILE A 124 11.44 -10.56 3.25
N LEU A 125 12.45 -9.83 2.77
CA LEU A 125 13.84 -10.32 2.72
C LEU A 125 14.34 -10.68 4.13
N PHE A 126 14.08 -9.83 5.11
CA PHE A 126 14.46 -10.08 6.50
C PHE A 126 13.77 -11.33 7.06
N GLY A 127 12.47 -11.50 6.78
CA GLY A 127 11.74 -12.73 7.10
C GLY A 127 12.37 -13.97 6.46
N PHE A 128 12.63 -13.94 5.15
CA PHE A 128 13.29 -15.05 4.45
C PHE A 128 14.64 -15.40 5.05
N LEU A 129 15.50 -14.41 5.33
CA LEU A 129 16.81 -14.64 5.93
C LEU A 129 16.70 -15.24 7.34
N TYR A 130 15.68 -14.83 8.12
CA TYR A 130 15.44 -15.40 9.44
C TYR A 130 14.99 -16.85 9.38
N TYR A 131 14.13 -17.23 8.44
CA TYR A 131 13.66 -18.61 8.30
C TYR A 131 14.61 -19.51 7.51
N ALA A 132 15.54 -18.94 6.72
CA ALA A 132 16.46 -19.71 5.88
C ALA A 132 17.20 -20.86 6.62
N PRO A 133 17.70 -20.68 7.86
CA PRO A 133 18.35 -21.77 8.60
C PRO A 133 17.43 -22.94 8.95
N TYR A 134 16.11 -22.76 8.95
CA TYR A 134 15.14 -23.83 9.23
C TYR A 134 14.81 -24.68 7.99
N PHE A 135 15.29 -24.26 6.80
CA PHE A 135 15.09 -24.98 5.53
C PHE A 135 16.33 -25.78 5.10
N ILE A 136 17.44 -25.68 5.84
CA ILE A 136 18.69 -26.41 5.63
C ILE A 136 18.80 -27.49 6.71
#